data_AF-A0A090Z2B5-F1
#
_entry.id   AF-A0A090Z2B5-F1
#
_cell.length_a   1.000
_cell.length_b   1.000
_cell.length_c   1.000
_cell.angle_alpha   90.00
_cell.angle_beta   90.00
_cell.angle_gamma   90.00
#
_symmetry.space_group_name_H-M   'P 1'
#
loop_
_entity.id
_entity.type
_entity.pdbx_description
1 polymer ?
#
loop_
_entity_poly.entity_id
_entity_poly.type
_entity_poly.pdbx_seq_one_letter_code
_entity_poly.pdbx_strand_id
1 'polypeptide(L)' 'MMDNLNNSLNQYNQLKIDLLTIVKCIDYCSLAEKEIYQNLALSYSNELKILQNILEKEYNIKFCNCYESNCR' A
#
# COMPACT_ATOMS: atom_id res chain seq x y z
N MET A 1 -4.71 3.57 23.36
CA MET A 1 -5.57 3.96 22.23
C MET A 1 -4.75 4.65 21.13
N MET A 2 -3.96 5.70 21.45
CA MET A 2 -3.05 6.34 20.48
C MET A 2 -1.93 5.41 19.98
N ASP A 3 -1.39 4.55 20.85
CA ASP A 3 -0.32 3.62 20.46
C ASP A 3 -0.77 2.57 19.45
N ASN A 4 -2.04 2.13 19.52
CA ASN A 4 -2.60 1.18 18.56
C ASN A 4 -2.73 1.81 17.18
N LEU A 5 -3.27 3.05 17.12
CA LEU A 5 -3.35 3.81 15.86
C LEU A 5 -1.96 4.02 15.26
N ASN A 6 -0.98 4.46 16.05
CA ASN A 6 0.39 4.66 15.58
C ASN A 6 1.01 3.37 15.05
N ASN A 7 0.82 2.24 15.74
CA ASN A 7 1.32 0.95 15.28
C ASN A 7 0.66 0.52 13.96
N SER A 8 -0.66 0.68 13.84
CA SER A 8 -1.37 0.35 12.59
C SER A 8 -0.99 1.27 11.44
N LEU A 9 -0.75 2.57 11.69
CA LEU A 9 -0.22 3.50 10.70
C LEU A 9 1.21 3.15 10.28
N ASN A 10 2.05 2.70 11.21
CA ASN A 10 3.40 2.23 10.89
C ASN A 10 3.35 0.98 10.00
N GLN A 11 2.47 0.02 10.30
CA GLN A 11 2.24 -1.16 9.46
C GLN A 11 1.75 -0.77 8.06
N TYR A 12 0.78 0.15 7.98
CA TYR A 12 0.30 0.68 6.70
C TYR A 12 1.41 1.35 5.88
N ASN A 13 2.25 2.17 6.52
CA ASN A 13 3.35 2.84 5.86
C ASN A 13 4.44 1.86 5.40
N GLN A 14 4.74 0.84 6.20
CA GLN A 14 5.70 -0.21 5.80
C GLN A 14 5.20 -0.97 4.58
N LEU A 15 3.93 -1.41 4.59
CA LEU A 15 3.32 -2.11 3.46
C LEU A 15 3.32 -1.24 2.18
N LYS A 16 3.13 0.07 2.33
CA LYS A 16 3.23 1.03 1.23
C LYS A 16 4.66 1.14 0.68
N ILE A 17 5.67 1.17 1.55
CA ILE A 17 7.09 1.18 1.15
C ILE A 17 7.45 -0.11 0.41
N ASP A 18 6.99 -1.26 0.91
CA ASP A 18 7.26 -2.57 0.32
C ASP A 18 6.61 -2.65 -1.08
N LEU A 19 5.36 -2.22 -1.22
CA LEU A 19 4.69 -2.12 -2.51
C LEU A 19 5.48 -1.25 -3.50
N LEU A 20 5.91 -0.05 -3.09
CA LEU A 20 6.70 0.83 -3.96
C LEU A 20 8.04 0.21 -4.35
N THR A 21 8.64 -0.58 -3.48
CA THR A 21 9.89 -1.30 -3.75
C THR A 21 9.65 -2.40 -4.78
N ILE A 22 8.60 -3.21 -4.62
CA ILE A 22 8.23 -4.27 -5.57
C ILE A 22 7.92 -3.67 -6.94
N VAL A 23 7.16 -2.57 -7.00
CA VAL A 23 6.82 -1.91 -8.26
C VAL A 23 8.08 -1.43 -8.98
N LYS A 24 9.06 -0.88 -8.25
CA LYS A 24 10.35 -0.50 -8.85
C LYS A 24 11.13 -1.70 -9.39
N CYS A 25 11.03 -2.88 -8.76
CA CYS A 25 11.69 -4.08 -9.27
C CYS A 25 11.15 -4.50 -10.65
N ILE A 26 9.87 -4.21 -10.96
CA ILE A 26 9.26 -4.52 -12.26
C ILE A 26 10.01 -3.85 -13.42
N ASP A 27 10.58 -2.67 -13.19
CA ASP A 27 11.28 -1.89 -14.21
C ASP A 27 12.64 -2.48 -14.62
N TYR A 28 13.28 -3.25 -13.73
CA TYR A 28 14.65 -3.75 -13.92
C TYR A 28 14.78 -5.28 -13.84
N CYS A 29 13.71 -6.00 -13.48
CA CYS A 29 13.69 -7.46 -13.42
C CYS A 29 13.74 -8.12 -14.82
N SER A 30 14.08 -9.40 -14.86
CA SER A 30 14.01 -10.17 -16.11
C SER A 30 12.54 -10.43 -16.51
N LEU A 31 12.31 -10.75 -17.78
CA LEU A 31 10.97 -11.12 -18.28
C LEU A 31 10.37 -12.33 -17.53
N ALA A 32 11.22 -13.28 -17.09
CA ALA A 32 10.79 -14.46 -16.36
C ALA A 32 10.30 -14.12 -14.93
N GLU A 33 10.86 -13.09 -14.31
CA GLU A 33 10.50 -12.64 -12.96
C GLU A 33 9.40 -11.58 -12.96
N LYS A 34 9.16 -10.93 -14.10
CA LYS A 34 8.24 -9.80 -14.23
C LYS A 34 6.82 -10.14 -13.78
N GLU A 35 6.31 -11.30 -14.20
CA GLU A 35 4.98 -11.77 -13.79
C GLU A 35 4.90 -11.95 -12.25
N ILE A 36 5.96 -12.47 -11.63
CA ILE A 36 6.03 -12.66 -10.19
C ILE A 36 5.95 -11.31 -9.47
N TYR A 37 6.75 -10.34 -9.88
CA TYR A 37 6.73 -9.00 -9.27
C TYR A 37 5.41 -8.26 -9.52
N GLN A 38 4.78 -8.42 -10.68
CA GLN A 38 3.46 -7.87 -10.96
C GLN A 38 2.38 -8.48 -10.05
N ASN A 39 2.38 -9.80 -9.88
CA ASN A 39 1.45 -10.49 -8.98
C ASN A 39 1.66 -10.06 -7.51
N LEU A 40 2.91 -9.92 -7.07
CA LEU A 40 3.23 -9.39 -5.75
C LEU A 40 2.72 -7.95 -5.59
N ALA A 41 2.95 -7.07 -6.56
CA ALA A 41 2.46 -5.70 -6.51
C ALA A 41 0.93 -5.64 -6.39
N LEU A 42 0.21 -6.49 -7.14
CA LEU A 42 -1.24 -6.59 -7.03
C LEU A 42 -1.68 -7.04 -5.63
N SER A 43 -1.04 -8.08 -5.07
CA SER A 43 -1.35 -8.57 -3.73
C SER A 43 -1.15 -7.49 -2.66
N TYR A 44 0.01 -6.84 -2.65
CA TYR A 44 0.33 -5.77 -1.70
C TYR A 44 -0.62 -4.57 -1.85
N SER A 45 -1.00 -4.21 -3.09
CA SER A 45 -1.95 -3.12 -3.33
C SER A 45 -3.35 -3.41 -2.77
N ASN A 46 -3.80 -4.67 -2.83
CA ASN A 46 -5.09 -5.09 -2.27
C ASN A 46 -5.05 -5.08 -0.74
N GLU A 47 -3.98 -5.60 -0.15
CA GLU A 47 -3.80 -5.58 1.30
C GLU A 47 -3.74 -4.16 1.84
N LEU A 48 -3.04 -3.26 1.15
CA LEU A 48 -2.97 -1.84 1.51
C LEU A 48 -4.35 -1.16 1.51
N LYS A 49 -5.18 -1.46 0.50
CA LYS A 49 -6.58 -0.96 0.44
C LYS A 49 -7.44 -1.51 1.58
N ILE A 50 -7.28 -2.80 1.91
CA ILE A 50 -8.01 -3.43 3.01
C ILE A 50 -7.63 -2.76 4.33
N LEU A 51 -6.33 -2.60 4.60
CA LEU A 51 -5.84 -1.97 5.82
C LEU A 51 -6.26 -0.50 5.92
N GLN A 52 -6.20 0.25 4.81
CA GLN A 52 -6.73 1.61 4.74
C GLN A 52 -8.20 1.65 5.19
N ASN A 53 -9.06 0.82 4.60
CA ASN A 53 -10.48 0.79 4.92
C ASN A 53 -10.75 0.41 6.40
N ILE A 54 -9.95 -0.49 6.97
CA ILE A 54 -10.05 -0.86 8.38
C ILE A 54 -9.70 0.35 9.25
N LEU A 55 -8.58 1.02 8.97
CA LEU A 55 -8.11 2.17 9.72
C LEU A 55 -9.09 3.35 9.65
N GLU A 56 -9.64 3.64 8.47
CA GLU A 56 -10.66 4.68 8.30
C GLU A 56 -11.92 4.40 9.14
N LYS A 57 -12.38 3.14 9.18
CA LYS A 57 -13.57 2.75 9.93
C LYS A 57 -13.34 2.72 11.44
N GLU A 58 -12.22 2.15 11.89
CA GLU A 58 -11.93 1.94 13.31
C GLU A 58 -11.58 3.24 14.03
N TYR A 59 -10.82 4.12 13.36
CA TYR A 59 -10.30 5.35 13.95
C TYR A 59 -11.00 6.61 13.44
N ASN A 60 -12.00 6.48 12.56
CA ASN A 60 -12.74 7.59 11.94
C ASN A 60 -11.82 8.63 11.28
N ILE A 61 -10.74 8.14 10.65
CA ILE A 61 -9.79 8.95 9.87
C ILE A 61 -10.10 8.83 8.39
N LYS A 62 -9.55 9.73 7.57
CA LYS A 62 -9.60 9.63 6.11
C LYS A 62 -8.19 9.69 5.54
N PHE A 63 -7.85 8.72 4.70
CA PHE A 63 -6.62 8.78 3.93
C PHE A 63 -6.83 9.63 2.66
N CYS A 64 -5.74 10.20 2.17
CA CYS A 64 -5.76 10.91 0.90
C CYS A 64 -5.88 9.90 -0.26
N ASN A 65 -7.00 9.93 -0.98
CA ASN A 65 -7.18 9.16 -2.21
C ASN A 65 -6.64 9.96 -3.40
N CYS A 66 -5.34 9.85 -3.67
CA CYS A 66 -4.70 10.52 -4.82
C CYS A 66 -5.20 10.05 -6.19
N TYR A 67 -6.12 9.07 -6.25
CA TYR A 67 -6.70 8.57 -7.50
C TYR A 67 -7.98 9.31 -7.92
N GLU A 68 -8.66 10.01 -7.02
CA GLU A 68 -9.98 10.62 -7.29
C GLU A 68 -9.96 12.16 -7.37
N SER A 69 -8.78 12.79 -7.32
CA SER A 69 -8.69 14.24 -7.49
C SER A 69 -7.39 14.61 -8.15
N ASN A 70 -7.49 15.55 -9.10
CA ASN A 70 -6.40 16.25 -9.77
C ASN A 70 -5.27 16.68 -8.80
N CYS A 71 -4.35 15.79 -8.45
CA CYS A 71 -3.04 16.18 -7.95
C CYS A 71 -2.27 16.72 -9.16
N ARG A 72 -2.46 18.03 -9.39
CA ARG A 72 -1.69 18.86 -10.30
C ARG A 72 -0.76 19.74 -9.48
#